data_AF-A0A537GL61-F1
#
_entry.id   AF-A0A537GL61-F1
#
_cell.length_a   1.000
_cell.length_b   1.000
_cell.length_c   1.000
_cell.angle_alpha   90.00
_cell.angle_beta   90.00
_cell.angle_gamma   90.00
#
_symmetry.space_group_name_H-M   'P 1'
#
loop_
_entity.id
_entity.type
_entity.pdbx_description
1 polymer ?
#
loop_
_entity_poly.entity_id
_entity_poly.type
_entity_poly.pdbx_seq_one_letter_code
_entity_poly.pdbx_strand_id
1 'polypeptide(L)'
;MTGTLEMILVDGGILAGVVAAFILSLRMMLTAKSKKSLQFQLAAWLVIWTISEIWRYLGTVGAVNFSEPLLILGMGIHAVSMLALFRVL
;
A
#
# COMPACT_ATOMS: atom_id res chain seq x y z
N MET A 1 2.40 -24.21 18.17
CA MET A 1 1.34 -23.18 18.16
C MET A 1 1.88 -21.76 18.30
N THR A 2 3.07 -21.53 18.88
CA THR A 2 3.70 -20.21 19.03
C THR A 2 3.96 -19.49 17.70
N GLY A 3 4.45 -20.20 16.68
CA GLY A 3 4.77 -19.60 15.37
C GLY A 3 3.56 -19.11 14.55
N THR A 4 2.35 -19.60 14.81
CA THR A 4 1.14 -19.14 14.11
C THR A 4 0.62 -17.83 14.69
N LEU A 5 0.76 -17.63 16.01
CA LEU A 5 0.35 -16.41 16.70
C LEU A 5 1.31 -15.25 16.40
N GLU A 6 2.61 -15.51 16.38
CA GLU A 6 3.62 -14.51 16.01
C GLU A 6 3.43 -14.01 14.58
N MET A 7 3.15 -14.91 13.64
CA MET A 7 2.87 -14.57 12.25
C MET A 7 1.62 -13.69 12.12
N ILE A 8 0.52 -14.02 12.80
CA ILE A 8 -0.71 -13.19 12.80
C ILE A 8 -0.47 -11.81 13.43
N LEU A 9 0.32 -11.72 14.49
CA LEU A 9 0.64 -10.46 15.16
C LEU A 9 1.53 -9.55 14.30
N VAL A 10 2.55 -10.13 13.65
CA VAL A 10 3.44 -9.41 12.74
C VAL A 10 2.68 -8.92 11.50
N ASP A 11 1.90 -9.81 10.89
CA ASP A 11 1.10 -9.52 9.70
C ASP A 11 0.01 -8.48 9.99
N GLY A 12 -0.65 -8.57 11.15
CA GLY A 12 -1.60 -7.57 11.62
C GLY A 12 -0.98 -6.20 11.92
N GLY A 13 0.22 -6.18 12.50
CA GLY A 13 0.97 -4.94 12.75
C GLY A 13 1.38 -4.22 11.46
N ILE A 14 1.80 -4.98 10.45
CA ILE A 14 2.10 -4.45 9.11
C ILE A 14 0.84 -3.85 8.49
N LEU A 15 -0.29 -4.56 8.50
CA LEU A 15 -1.54 -4.04 7.95
C LEU A 15 -2.00 -2.75 8.65
N ALA A 16 -1.92 -2.70 9.99
CA ALA A 16 -2.25 -1.50 10.76
C ALA A 16 -1.34 -0.32 10.38
N GLY A 17 -0.04 -0.56 10.19
CA GLY A 17 0.91 0.45 9.72
C GLY A 17 0.59 0.96 8.31
N VAL A 18 0.23 0.06 7.39
CA VAL A 18 -0.17 0.41 6.02
C VAL A 18 -1.45 1.27 6.02
N VAL A 19 -2.44 0.92 6.84
CA VAL A 19 -3.67 1.71 6.99
C VAL A 19 -3.39 3.10 7.58
N ALA A 20 -2.54 3.18 8.60
CA ALA A 20 -2.13 4.47 9.16
C ALA A 20 -1.41 5.35 8.14
N ALA A 21 -0.48 4.77 7.36
CA ALA A 21 0.23 5.46 6.29
C ALA A 21 -0.73 5.96 5.20
N PHE A 22 -1.76 5.18 4.85
CA PHE A 22 -2.79 5.57 3.88
C PHE A 22 -3.56 6.81 4.35
N ILE A 23 -4.05 6.81 5.60
CA ILE A 23 -4.79 7.94 6.18
C ILE A 23 -3.92 9.20 6.23
N LEU A 24 -2.67 9.07 6.69
CA LEU A 24 -1.75 10.20 6.76
C LEU A 24 -1.47 10.79 5.37
N SER A 25 -1.27 9.92 4.37
CA SER A 25 -1.01 10.33 3.00
C SER A 25 -2.22 11.04 2.39
N LEU A 26 -3.43 10.53 2.58
CA LEU A 26 -4.65 11.23 2.19
C LEU A 26 -4.73 12.62 2.82
N ARG A 27 -4.46 12.73 4.14
CA ARG A 27 -4.42 14.03 4.83
C ARG A 27 -3.37 14.97 4.21
N MET A 28 -2.19 14.46 3.88
CA MET A 28 -1.14 15.25 3.23
C MET A 28 -1.55 15.73 1.83
N MET A 29 -2.28 14.91 1.05
CA MET A 29 -2.81 15.33 -0.24
C MET A 29 -3.85 16.46 -0.10
N LEU A 30 -4.75 16.36 0.89
CA LEU A 30 -5.79 17.36 1.14
C LEU A 30 -5.23 18.68 1.68
N THR A 31 -4.14 18.63 2.43
CA THR A 31 -3.48 19.81 3.02
C THR A 31 -2.43 20.44 2.10
N ALA A 32 -2.07 19.79 0.99
CA ALA A 32 -1.08 20.31 0.07
C ALA A 32 -1.60 21.55 -0.68
N LYS A 33 -0.79 22.61 -0.71
CA LYS A 33 -1.15 23.88 -1.38
C LYS A 33 -1.29 23.75 -2.91
N SER A 34 -0.69 22.72 -3.50
CA SER A 34 -0.70 22.51 -4.95
C SER A 34 -0.46 21.04 -5.29
N LYS A 35 -1.12 20.56 -6.35
CA LYS A 35 -0.91 19.23 -6.94
C LYS A 35 0.49 19.02 -7.52
N LYS A 36 1.22 20.11 -7.77
CA LYS A 36 2.62 20.06 -8.25
C LYS A 36 3.64 20.02 -7.12
N SER A 37 3.23 20.22 -5.87
CA SER A 37 4.16 20.16 -4.73
C SER A 37 4.70 18.73 -4.54
N LEU A 38 5.96 18.62 -4.13
CA LEU A 38 6.56 17.32 -3.81
C LEU A 38 5.77 16.60 -2.72
N GLN A 39 5.24 17.33 -1.73
CA GLN A 39 4.35 16.79 -0.70
C GLN A 39 3.14 16.07 -1.30
N PHE A 40 2.44 16.71 -2.26
CA PHE A 40 1.29 16.09 -2.91
C PHE A 40 1.69 14.88 -3.74
N GLN A 41 2.79 14.97 -4.50
CA GLN A 41 3.26 13.88 -5.36
C GLN A 41 3.67 12.65 -4.55
N LEU A 42 4.42 12.83 -3.46
CA LEU A 42 4.79 11.77 -2.53
C LEU A 42 3.58 11.17 -1.82
N ALA A 43 2.63 12.02 -1.39
CA ALA A 43 1.43 11.55 -0.72
C ALA A 43 0.51 10.76 -1.68
N ALA A 44 0.37 11.20 -2.92
CA ALA A 44 -0.35 10.48 -3.96
C ALA A 44 0.31 9.13 -4.28
N TRP A 45 1.63 9.12 -4.36
CA TRP A 45 2.40 7.89 -4.53
C TRP A 45 2.20 6.92 -3.35
N LEU A 46 2.28 7.39 -2.11
CA LEU A 46 2.05 6.59 -0.90
C LEU A 46 0.62 6.02 -0.86
N VAL A 47 -0.38 6.78 -1.31
CA VAL A 47 -1.77 6.30 -1.43
C VAL A 47 -1.86 5.12 -2.39
N ILE A 48 -1.24 5.22 -3.57
CA ILE A 48 -1.23 4.13 -4.56
C ILE A 48 -0.50 2.90 -3.99
N TRP A 49 0.66 3.13 -3.36
CA TRP A 49 1.46 2.07 -2.75
C TRP A 49 0.67 1.33 -1.65
N THR A 50 0.07 2.06 -0.70
CA THR A 50 -0.69 1.45 0.41
C THR A 50 -1.91 0.66 -0.06
N ILE A 51 -2.65 1.14 -1.08
CA ILE A 51 -3.75 0.38 -1.69
C ILE A 51 -3.22 -0.94 -2.30
N SER A 52 -2.10 -0.87 -3.02
CA SER A 52 -1.50 -2.07 -3.64
C SER A 52 -1.02 -3.08 -2.58
N GLU A 53 -0.51 -2.61 -1.46
CA GLU A 53 -0.01 -3.46 -0.37
C GLU A 53 -1.16 -4.12 0.39
N ILE A 54 -2.27 -3.40 0.64
CA ILE A 54 -3.49 -4.00 1.19
C ILE A 54 -4.01 -5.10 0.28
N TRP A 55 -4.04 -4.86 -1.04
CA TRP A 55 -4.48 -5.86 -2.01
C TRP A 55 -3.60 -7.12 -1.99
N ARG A 56 -2.27 -6.94 -2.00
CA ARG A 56 -1.29 -8.03 -1.92
C ARG A 56 -1.43 -8.83 -0.62
N TYR A 57 -1.60 -8.12 0.50
CA TYR A 57 -1.78 -8.73 1.81
C TYR A 57 -3.06 -9.57 1.87
N LEU A 58 -4.20 -9.04 1.41
CA LEU A 58 -5.49 -9.75 1.39
C LEU A 58 -5.42 -11.05 0.57
N GLY A 59 -4.69 -11.05 -0.54
CA GLY A 59 -4.43 -12.26 -1.33
C GLY A 59 -3.50 -13.25 -0.61
N THR A 60 -2.46 -12.75 0.08
CA THR A 60 -1.47 -13.59 0.79
C THR A 60 -2.09 -14.34 1.96
N VAL A 61 -2.97 -13.68 2.73
CA VAL A 61 -3.62 -14.29 3.90
C VAL A 61 -4.87 -15.10 3.54
N GLY A 62 -5.21 -15.21 2.25
CA GLY A 62 -6.40 -15.92 1.78
C GLY A 62 -7.74 -15.28 2.18
N ALA A 63 -7.72 -14.01 2.62
CA ALA A 63 -8.95 -13.29 3.00
C ALA A 63 -9.82 -12.95 1.79
N VAL A 64 -9.22 -12.85 0.60
CA VAL A 64 -9.93 -12.63 -0.66
C VAL A 64 -9.37 -13.56 -1.72
N ASN A 65 -10.27 -14.24 -2.45
CA ASN A 65 -9.89 -15.12 -3.55
C ASN A 65 -10.03 -14.36 -4.88
N PHE A 66 -8.98 -13.63 -5.25
CA PHE A 66 -8.94 -12.88 -6.50
C PHE A 66 -8.78 -13.83 -7.69
N SER A 67 -9.40 -13.49 -8.81
CA SER A 67 -9.10 -14.17 -10.07
C SER A 67 -7.65 -13.92 -10.48
N GLU A 68 -7.03 -14.87 -11.19
CA GLU A 68 -5.63 -14.81 -11.63
C GLU A 68 -5.25 -13.50 -12.35
N PRO A 69 -6.11 -12.92 -13.23
CA PRO A 69 -5.82 -11.62 -13.84
C PRO A 69 -5.72 -10.46 -12.85
N LEU A 70 -6.53 -10.48 -11.78
CA LEU A 70 -6.53 -9.43 -10.75
C LEU A 70 -5.31 -9.54 -9.83
N LEU A 71 -4.79 -10.75 -9.59
CA LEU A 71 -3.55 -10.95 -8.86
C LEU A 71 -2.35 -10.38 -9.62
N ILE A 72 -2.26 -10.67 -10.93
CA ILE A 72 -1.19 -10.15 -11.80
C ILE A 72 -1.24 -8.62 -11.85
N LEU A 73 -2.44 -8.04 -12.01
CA LEU A 73 -2.63 -6.59 -12.01
C LEU A 73 -2.20 -5.96 -10.67
N GLY A 74 -2.64 -6.52 -9.55
CA GLY A 74 -2.27 -6.04 -8.21
C GLY A 74 -0.76 -6.09 -7.96
N MET A 75 -0.09 -7.18 -8.33
CA MET A 75 1.37 -7.29 -8.25
C MET A 75 2.09 -6.33 -9.19
N GLY A 76 1.56 -6.09 -10.39
CA GLY A 76 2.10 -5.11 -11.34
C GLY A 76 2.02 -3.68 -10.79
N ILE A 77 0.87 -3.28 -10.24
CA ILE A 77 0.70 -1.97 -9.60
C ILE A 77 1.66 -1.81 -8.42
N HIS A 78 1.78 -2.85 -7.59
CA HIS A 78 2.71 -2.85 -6.46
C HIS A 78 4.17 -2.66 -6.93
N ALA A 79 4.63 -3.46 -7.90
CA ALA A 79 5.98 -3.37 -8.43
C ALA A 79 6.27 -2.02 -9.10
N VAL A 80 5.33 -1.51 -9.91
CA VAL A 80 5.45 -0.18 -10.52
C VAL A 80 5.44 0.90 -9.45
N SER A 81 4.63 0.79 -8.39
CA SER A 81 4.64 1.75 -7.30
C SER A 81 5.99 1.77 -6.57
N MET A 82 6.64 0.63 -6.33
CA MET A 82 8.00 0.59 -5.78
C MET A 82 9.03 1.32 -6.66
N LEU A 83 8.83 1.30 -7.98
CA LEU A 83 9.71 1.93 -8.96
C LEU A 83 9.35 3.40 -9.26
N ALA A 84 8.09 3.79 -9.14
CA ALA A 84 7.59 5.09 -9.59
C ALA A 84 8.19 6.26 -8.80
N LEU A 85 8.59 6.04 -7.54
CA LEU A 85 9.27 7.07 -6.74
C LEU A 85 10.61 7.50 -7.38
N PHE A 86 11.29 6.58 -8.07
CA PHE A 86 12.62 6.82 -8.66
C PHE A 86 12.60 7.73 -9.88
N ARG A 87 11.44 7.99 -10.48
CA ARG A 87 11.31 8.76 -11.74
C ARG A 87 10.63 10.13 -11.57
N VAL A 88 10.13 10.41 -10.36
CA VAL A 88 9.34 11.62 -10.03
C VAL A 88 10.16 12.62 -9.19
N LEU A 89 11.37 12.25 -8.76
CA LEU A 89 12.37 13.10 -8.11
C LEU A 89 13.42 13.63 -9.10
#